data_AF-A0A539E7J9-F1
#
_entry.id   AF-A0A539E7J9-F1
#
_cell.length_a   1.000
_cell.length_b   1.000
_cell.length_c   1.000
_cell.angle_alpha   90.00
_cell.angle_beta   90.00
_cell.angle_gamma   90.00
#
_symmetry.space_group_name_H-M   'P 1'
#
loop_
_entity.id
_entity.type
_entity.pdbx_description
1 polymer ?
#
loop_
_entity_poly.entity_id
_entity_poly.type
_entity_poly.pdbx_seq_one_letter_code
_entity_poly.pdbx_strand_id
1 'polypeptide(L)' 'VDKGYNLLKAASEKLPDVADVTYHFAVAKYKKGEKAEAQQMLKELLDSGKEFLGKKEAEKFFATLQ' A
#
# COMPACT_ATOMS: atom_id res chain seq x y z
N VAL A 1 -9.59 15.03 -7.82
CA VAL A 1 -9.45 13.55 -7.90
C VAL A 1 -8.71 12.97 -6.69
N ASP A 2 -8.51 13.77 -5.62
CA ASP A 2 -7.59 13.45 -4.51
C ASP A 2 -8.26 12.95 -3.22
N LYS A 3 -9.60 12.93 -3.16
CA LYS A 3 -10.32 12.54 -1.93
C LYS A 3 -9.98 11.12 -1.46
N GLY A 4 -9.86 10.17 -2.39
CA GLY A 4 -9.50 8.78 -2.06
C GLY A 4 -8.10 8.64 -1.49
N TYR A 5 -7.13 9.38 -2.05
CA TYR A 5 -5.76 9.39 -1.52
C TYR A 5 -5.70 9.96 -0.10
N ASN A 6 -6.36 11.09 0.14
CA ASN A 6 -6.35 11.73 1.46
C ASN A 6 -7.02 10.87 2.53
N LEU A 7 -8.08 10.13 2.18
CA LEU A 7 -8.72 9.18 3.09
C LEU A 7 -7.81 7.99 3.42
N LEU A 8 -7.13 7.42 2.41
CA LEU A 8 -6.20 6.31 2.61
C LEU A 8 -4.96 6.74 3.39
N LYS A 9 -4.44 7.95 3.15
CA LYS A 9 -3.37 8.55 3.95
C LYS A 9 -3.78 8.65 5.43
N ALA A 10 -4.93 9.27 5.70
CA ALA A 10 -5.43 9.42 7.06
C ALA A 10 -5.72 8.06 7.73
N ALA A 11 -6.21 7.08 6.97
CA ALA A 11 -6.42 5.73 7.47
C ALA A 11 -5.08 5.05 7.82
N SER A 12 -4.06 5.15 6.97
CA SER A 12 -2.74 4.59 7.22
C SER A 12 -2.04 5.23 8.41
N GLU A 13 -2.30 6.53 8.67
CA GLU A 13 -1.79 7.24 9.85
C GLU A 13 -2.50 6.79 11.14
N LYS A 14 -3.78 6.46 11.08
CA LYS A 14 -4.58 6.02 12.24
C LYS A 14 -4.49 4.53 12.52
N LEU A 15 -4.22 3.73 11.49
CA LEU A 15 -4.23 2.27 11.52
C LEU A 15 -2.92 1.71 10.93
N PRO A 16 -1.75 2.08 11.47
CA PRO A 16 -0.46 1.65 10.93
C PRO A 16 -0.24 0.13 11.00
N ASP A 17 -0.94 -0.55 11.92
CA ASP A 17 -0.84 -2.00 12.07
C ASP A 17 -1.73 -2.80 11.12
N VAL A 18 -2.70 -2.14 10.47
CA VAL A 18 -3.64 -2.80 9.56
C VAL A 18 -3.02 -2.85 8.16
N ALA A 19 -2.44 -4.01 7.84
CA ALA A 19 -1.73 -4.25 6.59
C ALA A 19 -2.56 -4.00 5.32
N ASP A 20 -3.88 -4.27 5.34
CA ASP A 20 -4.78 -3.94 4.22
C ASP A 20 -4.82 -2.42 3.94
N VAL A 21 -4.76 -1.58 4.99
CA VAL A 21 -4.76 -0.12 4.83
C VAL A 21 -3.45 0.35 4.20
N THR A 22 -2.32 -0.18 4.67
CA THR A 22 -1.00 0.09 4.09
C THR A 22 -0.94 -0.30 2.61
N TYR A 23 -1.48 -1.48 2.26
CA TYR A 23 -1.57 -1.94 0.88
C TYR A 23 -2.36 -0.97 0.00
N HIS A 24 -3.58 -0.61 0.40
CA HIS A 24 -4.40 0.30 -0.39
C HIS A 24 -3.80 1.71 -0.49
N PHE A 25 -3.10 2.17 0.54
CA PHE A 25 -2.38 3.44 0.49
C PHE A 25 -1.20 3.39 -0.48
N ALA A 26 -0.43 2.31 -0.52
CA ALA A 26 0.64 2.12 -1.50
C ALA A 26 0.10 2.15 -2.95
N VAL A 27 -1.04 1.48 -3.21
CA VAL A 27 -1.72 1.54 -4.52
C VAL A 27 -2.13 2.99 -4.87
N ALA A 28 -2.62 3.75 -3.88
CA ALA A 28 -2.99 5.15 -4.11
C ALA A 28 -1.77 6.04 -4.42
N LYS A 29 -0.63 5.85 -3.72
CA LYS A 29 0.64 6.51 -4.04
C LYS A 29 1.11 6.19 -5.46
N TYR A 30 1.07 4.92 -5.86
CA TYR A 30 1.42 4.53 -7.23
C TYR A 30 0.55 5.25 -8.27
N LYS A 31 -0.76 5.31 -8.05
CA LYS A 31 -1.71 6.02 -8.93
C LYS A 31 -1.48 7.52 -8.98
N LYS A 32 -0.90 8.13 -7.95
CA LYS A 32 -0.47 9.55 -7.95
C LYS A 32 0.87 9.78 -8.67
N GLY A 33 1.55 8.72 -9.12
CA GLY A 33 2.87 8.80 -9.75
C GLY A 33 4.05 8.64 -8.77
N GLU A 34 3.78 8.46 -7.49
CA GLU A 34 4.78 8.23 -6.44
C GLU A 34 5.24 6.75 -6.44
N LYS A 35 5.77 6.29 -7.59
CA LYS A 35 6.05 4.86 -7.85
C LYS A 35 7.09 4.26 -6.91
N ALA A 36 8.19 4.98 -6.67
CA ALA A 36 9.28 4.51 -5.81
C ALA A 36 8.82 4.31 -4.36
N GLU A 37 8.05 5.26 -3.83
CA GLU A 37 7.49 5.16 -2.48
C GLU A 37 6.46 4.05 -2.36
N ALA A 38 5.59 3.88 -3.36
CA ALA A 38 4.63 2.78 -3.39
C ALA A 38 5.33 1.41 -3.39
N GLN A 39 6.38 1.26 -4.21
CA GLN A 39 7.18 0.04 -4.26
C GLN A 39 7.86 -0.24 -2.92
N GLN A 40 8.49 0.77 -2.30
CA GLN A 40 9.14 0.59 -1.01
C GLN A 40 8.13 0.15 0.06
N MET A 41 6.97 0.82 0.12
CA MET A 41 5.91 0.51 1.08
C MET A 41 5.36 -0.91 0.91
N LEU A 42 5.17 -1.37 -0.34
CA LEU A 42 4.77 -2.75 -0.62
C LEU A 42 5.84 -3.76 -0.22
N LYS A 43 7.12 -3.45 -0.48
CA LYS A 43 8.23 -4.30 -0.06
C LYS A 43 8.25 -4.47 1.46
N GLU A 44 8.19 -3.36 2.21
CA GLU A 44 8.18 -3.38 3.67
C GLU A 44 6.96 -4.13 4.22
N LEU A 45 5.79 -3.93 3.61
CA LEU A 45 4.57 -4.63 3.98
C LEU A 45 4.68 -6.15 3.78
N LEU A 46 5.23 -6.59 2.64
CA LEU A 46 5.39 -8.02 2.33
C LEU A 46 6.50 -8.67 3.17
N ASP A 47 7.58 -7.94 3.44
CA ASP A 47 8.70 -8.38 4.29
C ASP A 47 8.29 -8.51 5.76
N SER A 48 7.32 -7.70 6.22
CA SER A 48 6.79 -7.77 7.59
C SER A 48 6.14 -9.11 7.96
N GLY A 49 5.88 -9.97 6.97
CA GLY A 49 5.28 -11.29 7.17
C GLY A 49 3.80 -11.26 7.60
N LYS A 50 3.22 -10.08 7.83
CA LYS A 50 1.82 -9.93 8.25
C LYS A 50 0.87 -10.62 7.26
N GLU A 51 -0.11 -11.34 7.79
CA GLU A 51 -1.22 -11.86 7.00
C GLU A 51 -2.34 -10.83 6.95
N PHE A 52 -2.91 -10.67 5.75
CA PHE A 52 -4.00 -9.74 5.48
C PHE A 52 -4.74 -10.20 4.23
N LEU A 53 -6.00 -9.77 4.08
CA LEU A 53 -6.87 -10.28 3.02
C LEU A 53 -6.30 -9.94 1.63
N GLY A 54 -5.77 -8.73 1.48
CA GLY A 54 -5.14 -8.27 0.24
C GLY A 54 -3.74 -8.83 -0.07
N LYS A 55 -3.16 -9.74 0.74
CA LYS A 55 -1.73 -10.13 0.60
C LYS A 55 -1.37 -10.65 -0.79
N LYS A 56 -2.17 -11.57 -1.33
CA LYS A 56 -1.94 -12.12 -2.67
C LYS A 56 -2.03 -11.07 -3.77
N GLU A 57 -2.89 -10.07 -3.61
CA GLU A 57 -2.97 -8.96 -4.56
C GLU A 57 -1.79 -8.01 -4.41
N ALA A 58 -1.34 -7.75 -3.17
CA ALA A 58 -0.15 -6.96 -2.90
C ALA A 58 1.11 -7.59 -3.50
N GLU A 59 1.30 -8.91 -3.39
CA GLU A 59 2.41 -9.63 -4.02
C GLU A 59 2.38 -9.52 -5.54
N LYS A 60 1.20 -9.74 -6.15
CA LYS A 60 1.02 -9.59 -7.60
C LYS A 60 1.31 -8.17 -8.04
N PHE A 61 0.79 -7.19 -7.33
CA PHE A 61 0.99 -5.79 -7.66
C PHE A 61 2.46 -5.41 -7.53
N PHE A 62 3.13 -5.79 -6.43
CA PHE A 62 4.56 -5.56 -6.24
C PHE A 62 5.40 -6.16 -7.38
N ALA A 63 5.08 -7.37 -7.85
CA ALA A 63 5.75 -7.99 -8.99
C ALA A 63 5.59 -7.18 -10.30
N THR A 64 4.49 -6.43 -10.48
CA THR A 64 4.32 -5.51 -11.63
C THR A 64 5.10 -4.20 -11.51
N LEU A 65 5.60 -3.89 -10.31
CA LEU A 65 6.38 -2.68 -10.03
C LEU A 65 7.91 -2.91 -10.12
N GLN A 66 8.35 -4.16 -10.19
CA GLN A 66 9.77 -4.54 -10.30
C GLN A 66 10.31 -4.38 -11.72
#